data_AF-A0AAU9VCG6-F1
#
_entry.id   AF-A0AAU9VCG6-F1
#
_cell.length_a   1.000
_cell.length_b   1.000
_cell.length_c   1.000
_cell.angle_alpha   90.00
_cell.angle_beta   90.00
_cell.angle_gamma   90.00
#
_symmetry.space_group_name_H-M   'P 1'
#
loop_
_entity.id
_entity.type
_entity.pdbx_description
1 polymer ?
#
loop_
_entity_poly.entity_id
_entity_poly.type
_entity_poly.pdbx_seq_one_letter_code
_entity_poly.pdbx_strand_id
1 'polypeptide(L)'
;MAVEKRDAQESRESEAEAAPVVRTLTLNHGEHQDAILYRFEKGCCLQFCPGPSLLGRKVFLYTNYVVPDNPEDKNEQREFVRNQYYGLEWRREEAGEALGSGLLIADTDVYCEIRLARAGSFHYYFVYDSPESRVGPQGSGWFHVAPSLAAGGAPLPLGGVMCQTVLSKCLGPLPRWPRALRVAHEAGFNMLHFTPVQELGASNSGYSIANQLRLDPRYNDVNSGREATFADLENIVAKMRNDWKGIFMMNFFFQKPPHNQYVSSSPEDPKLRLLEIIEKAGKDNEKASNSIETCAVL
;
A
#
# COMPACT_ATOMS: atom_id res chain seq x y z
N MET A 1 -56.69 -14.58 -0.60
CA MET A 1 -55.87 -13.76 -1.51
C MET A 1 -54.55 -14.47 -1.66
N ALA A 2 -54.25 -14.91 -2.88
CA ALA A 2 -53.13 -15.80 -3.18
C ALA A 2 -51.82 -15.02 -3.27
N VAL A 3 -50.75 -15.65 -2.79
CA VAL A 3 -49.37 -15.23 -2.88
C VAL A 3 -48.87 -15.53 -4.30
N GLU A 4 -48.41 -14.52 -5.03
CA GLU A 4 -47.57 -14.73 -6.23
C GLU A 4 -46.13 -14.32 -5.89
N LYS A 5 -45.25 -15.32 -5.81
CA LYS A 5 -43.82 -15.16 -6.03
C LYS A 5 -43.62 -14.86 -7.52
N ARG A 6 -42.82 -13.85 -7.87
CA ARG A 6 -42.18 -13.78 -9.19
C ARG A 6 -40.69 -13.51 -9.03
N ASP A 7 -39.97 -14.32 -9.75
CA ASP A 7 -38.57 -14.64 -9.62
C ASP A 7 -37.65 -13.44 -9.85
N ALA A 8 -36.62 -13.35 -9.00
CA ALA A 8 -35.45 -12.54 -9.27
C ALA A 8 -34.70 -13.22 -10.42
N GLN A 9 -34.85 -12.68 -11.61
CA GLN A 9 -34.04 -13.05 -12.76
C GLN A 9 -32.61 -12.55 -12.50
N GLU A 10 -31.77 -13.43 -11.96
CA GLU A 10 -30.32 -13.27 -11.93
C GLU A 10 -29.82 -13.13 -13.37
N SER A 11 -29.61 -11.89 -13.80
CA SER A 11 -28.70 -11.60 -14.91
C SER A 11 -27.28 -11.86 -14.41
N ARG A 12 -26.83 -13.11 -14.54
CA ARG A 12 -25.40 -13.43 -14.62
C ARG A 12 -24.85 -12.82 -15.90
N GLU A 13 -24.58 -11.52 -15.86
CA GLU A 13 -23.62 -10.92 -16.77
C GLU A 13 -22.25 -11.50 -16.39
N SER A 14 -21.75 -12.38 -17.26
CA SER A 14 -20.36 -12.81 -17.23
C SER A 14 -19.49 -11.56 -17.20
N GLU A 15 -18.64 -11.42 -16.17
CA GLU A 15 -17.51 -10.50 -16.18
C GLU A 15 -16.63 -10.86 -17.39
N ALA A 16 -16.92 -10.24 -18.53
CA ALA A 16 -15.97 -10.16 -19.62
C ALA A 16 -14.78 -9.39 -19.05
N GLU A 17 -13.63 -10.05 -18.92
CA GLU A 17 -12.38 -9.42 -18.49
C GLU A 17 -12.06 -8.31 -19.48
N ALA A 18 -12.44 -7.08 -19.12
CA ALA A 18 -12.19 -5.90 -19.93
C ALA A 18 -10.67 -5.79 -20.14
N ALA A 19 -10.25 -5.51 -21.37
CA ALA A 19 -8.84 -5.37 -21.69
C ALA A 19 -8.16 -4.39 -20.70
N PRO A 20 -6.93 -4.70 -20.23
CA PRO A 20 -6.28 -3.90 -19.21
C PRO A 20 -6.10 -2.46 -19.70
N VAL A 21 -6.45 -1.51 -18.85
CA VAL A 21 -6.34 -0.09 -19.15
C VAL A 21 -4.85 0.27 -19.33
N VAL A 22 -4.51 0.81 -20.51
CA VAL A 22 -3.15 1.28 -20.80
C VAL A 22 -2.99 2.75 -20.41
N ARG A 23 -1.85 3.09 -19.80
CA ARG A 23 -1.45 4.44 -19.41
C ARG A 23 -0.03 4.69 -19.88
N THR A 24 0.23 5.91 -20.37
CA THR A 24 1.51 6.23 -21.02
C THR A 24 2.25 7.33 -20.28
N LEU A 25 3.56 7.15 -20.11
CA LEU A 25 4.51 8.18 -19.71
C LEU A 25 5.48 8.43 -20.85
N THR A 26 5.60 9.69 -21.27
CA THR A 26 6.57 10.10 -22.29
C THR A 26 7.91 10.41 -21.63
N LEU A 27 8.99 9.83 -22.14
CA LEU A 27 10.35 10.05 -21.67
C LEU A 27 11.04 11.13 -22.51
N ASN A 28 11.51 12.21 -21.89
CA ASN A 28 12.28 13.24 -22.57
C ASN A 28 13.63 13.50 -21.90
N HIS A 29 14.62 13.87 -22.71
CA HIS A 29 15.95 14.23 -22.23
C HIS A 29 15.90 15.40 -21.22
N GLY A 30 16.59 15.23 -20.09
CA GLY A 30 16.71 16.23 -19.03
C GLY A 30 15.46 16.38 -18.16
N GLU A 31 14.40 15.61 -18.40
CA GLU A 31 13.20 15.66 -17.57
C GLU A 31 13.34 14.77 -16.32
N HIS A 32 13.48 15.44 -15.17
CA HIS A 32 13.44 14.83 -13.85
C HIS A 32 12.12 15.22 -13.17
N GLN A 33 11.14 14.32 -13.25
CA GLN A 33 9.76 14.55 -12.82
C GLN A 33 9.59 14.35 -11.31
N ASP A 34 10.52 14.83 -10.50
CA ASP A 34 10.55 14.60 -9.05
C ASP A 34 9.41 15.31 -8.30
N ALA A 35 8.86 16.37 -8.89
CA ALA A 35 7.75 17.14 -8.33
C ALA A 35 6.37 16.71 -8.86
N ILE A 36 6.31 15.80 -9.84
CA ILE A 36 5.06 15.34 -10.45
C ILE A 36 4.71 13.96 -9.91
N LEU A 37 3.49 13.84 -9.38
CA LEU A 37 2.96 12.58 -8.87
C LEU A 37 2.04 11.93 -9.90
N TYR A 38 2.56 10.95 -10.63
CA TYR A 38 1.73 10.08 -11.47
C TYR A 38 1.05 9.03 -10.60
N ARG A 39 -0.28 8.95 -10.63
CA ARG A 39 -1.06 7.95 -9.88
C ARG A 39 -1.74 6.98 -10.83
N PHE A 40 -1.60 5.70 -10.54
CA PHE A 40 -2.16 4.59 -11.29
C PHE A 40 -2.95 3.66 -10.38
N GLU A 41 -3.90 2.94 -10.95
CA GLU A 41 -4.66 1.90 -10.26
C GLU A 41 -4.02 0.53 -10.48
N LYS A 42 -4.18 -0.39 -9.54
CA LYS A 42 -3.73 -1.78 -9.75
C LYS A 42 -4.45 -2.39 -10.96
N GLY A 43 -3.73 -3.23 -11.70
CA GLY A 43 -4.22 -3.95 -12.87
C GLY A 43 -4.00 -3.23 -14.20
N CYS A 44 -3.65 -1.94 -14.20
CA CYS A 44 -3.35 -1.21 -15.43
C CYS A 44 -1.95 -1.57 -15.99
N CYS A 45 -1.76 -1.32 -17.29
CA CYS A 45 -0.47 -1.42 -17.94
C CYS A 45 0.13 -0.02 -18.09
N LEU A 46 1.34 0.17 -17.56
CA LEU A 46 2.11 1.40 -17.72
C LEU A 46 3.11 1.23 -18.86
N GLN A 47 3.00 2.08 -19.86
CA GLN A 47 3.89 2.15 -21.00
C GLN A 47 4.78 3.39 -20.91
N PHE A 48 6.08 3.20 -21.04
CA PHE A 48 7.06 4.26 -21.19
C PHE A 48 7.40 4.42 -22.67
N CYS A 49 6.98 5.54 -23.25
CA CYS A 49 7.21 5.86 -24.66
C CYS A 49 8.31 6.92 -24.77
N PRO A 50 9.25 6.82 -25.73
CA PRO A 50 10.26 7.84 -25.93
C PRO A 50 9.63 9.07 -26.60
N GLY A 51 9.95 10.25 -26.08
CA GLY A 51 9.64 11.51 -26.75
C GLY A 51 10.64 11.84 -27.85
N PRO A 52 10.35 12.83 -28.72
CA PRO A 52 11.21 13.20 -29.84
C PRO A 52 12.65 13.55 -29.45
N SER A 53 12.87 14.03 -28.22
CA SER A 53 14.19 14.38 -27.69
C SER A 53 15.15 13.18 -27.54
N LEU A 54 14.62 11.96 -27.56
CA LEU A 54 15.38 10.71 -27.43
C LEU A 54 15.77 10.09 -28.78
N LEU A 55 15.29 10.64 -29.91
CA LEU A 55 15.60 10.13 -31.24
C LEU A 55 17.12 10.15 -31.52
N GLY A 56 17.63 9.08 -32.11
CA GLY A 56 19.04 8.87 -32.40
C GLY A 56 19.90 8.48 -31.19
N ARG A 57 19.29 8.26 -30.01
CA ARG A 57 20.01 7.87 -28.78
C ARG A 57 19.73 6.40 -28.45
N LYS A 58 20.75 5.71 -27.94
CA LYS A 58 20.59 4.35 -27.40
C LYS A 58 20.21 4.44 -25.92
N VAL A 59 19.00 4.02 -25.56
CA VAL A 59 18.37 4.26 -24.25
C VAL A 59 18.18 2.96 -23.49
N PHE A 60 18.58 2.97 -22.21
CA PHE A 60 18.29 1.92 -21.23
C PHE A 60 17.37 2.47 -20.15
N LEU A 61 16.24 1.81 -19.91
CA LEU A 61 15.24 2.21 -18.92
C LEU A 61 15.26 1.25 -17.74
N TYR A 62 15.25 1.80 -16.53
CA TYR A 62 15.28 1.06 -15.28
C TYR A 62 14.13 1.47 -14.36
N THR A 63 13.59 0.52 -13.60
CA THR A 63 12.63 0.79 -12.53
C THR A 63 12.88 -0.09 -11.32
N ASN A 64 12.56 0.41 -10.12
CA ASN A 64 12.56 -0.42 -8.91
C ASN A 64 11.25 -1.19 -8.70
N TYR A 65 10.30 -1.07 -9.64
CA TYR A 65 9.11 -1.89 -9.64
C TYR A 65 9.47 -3.35 -9.94
N VAL A 66 9.03 -4.25 -9.06
CA VAL A 66 9.26 -5.69 -9.22
C VAL A 66 8.39 -6.19 -10.37
N VAL A 67 9.03 -6.48 -11.51
CA VAL A 67 8.38 -7.12 -12.64
C VAL A 67 8.34 -8.63 -12.36
N PRO A 68 7.16 -9.28 -12.29
CA PRO A 68 7.08 -10.72 -12.13
C PRO A 68 7.61 -11.42 -13.39
N ASP A 69 8.47 -12.43 -13.22
CA ASP A 69 9.01 -13.21 -14.35
C ASP A 69 7.91 -14.00 -15.07
N ASN A 70 6.86 -14.42 -14.33
CA ASN A 70 5.67 -15.04 -14.87
C ASN A 70 4.41 -14.41 -14.23
N PRO A 71 3.52 -13.77 -15.00
CA PRO A 71 2.30 -13.14 -14.47
C PRO A 71 1.31 -14.14 -13.86
N GLU A 72 1.44 -15.44 -14.12
CA GLU A 72 0.57 -16.49 -13.57
C GLU A 72 1.07 -17.08 -12.23
N ASP A 73 2.33 -16.83 -11.86
CA ASP A 73 2.91 -17.41 -10.65
C ASP A 73 2.60 -16.56 -9.41
N LYS A 74 1.45 -16.83 -8.79
CA LYS A 74 0.97 -16.14 -7.57
C LYS A 74 1.82 -16.46 -6.31
N ASN A 75 2.80 -17.35 -6.39
CA ASN A 75 3.61 -17.78 -5.25
C ASN A 75 4.99 -17.13 -5.18
N GLU A 76 5.52 -16.58 -6.27
CA GLU A 76 6.87 -15.99 -6.32
C GLU A 76 6.85 -14.47 -6.47
N GLN A 77 6.12 -13.78 -5.58
CA GLN A 77 6.24 -12.33 -5.51
C GLN A 77 7.55 -11.96 -4.81
N ARG A 78 8.60 -11.67 -5.59
CA ARG A 78 9.86 -11.14 -5.07
C ARG A 78 9.61 -9.92 -4.16
N GLU A 79 10.37 -9.83 -3.09
CA GLU A 79 10.29 -8.72 -2.16
C GLU A 79 10.71 -7.41 -2.84
N PHE A 80 10.03 -6.31 -2.53
CA PHE A 80 10.42 -4.99 -3.05
C PHE A 80 11.61 -4.43 -2.25
N VAL A 81 12.71 -4.16 -2.93
CA VAL A 81 13.88 -3.49 -2.38
C VAL A 81 14.03 -2.14 -3.05
N ARG A 82 13.85 -1.05 -2.29
CA ARG A 82 13.78 0.33 -2.81
C ARG A 82 14.95 0.74 -3.71
N ASN A 83 16.14 0.21 -3.42
CA ASN A 83 17.40 0.56 -4.09
C ASN A 83 17.80 -0.45 -5.19
N GLN A 84 16.97 -1.46 -5.44
CA GLN A 84 17.21 -2.44 -6.50
C GLN A 84 16.41 -2.06 -7.74
N TYR A 85 17.08 -2.02 -8.88
CA TYR A 85 16.47 -1.63 -10.16
C TYR A 85 16.59 -2.75 -11.19
N TYR A 86 15.58 -2.86 -12.04
CA TYR A 86 15.45 -3.84 -13.11
C TYR A 86 15.40 -3.09 -14.44
N GLY A 87 16.19 -3.56 -15.41
CA GLY A 87 16.14 -3.04 -16.78
C GLY A 87 14.88 -3.52 -17.47
N LEU A 88 14.18 -2.61 -18.13
CA LEU A 88 12.99 -2.92 -18.92
C LEU A 88 13.37 -3.22 -20.36
N GLU A 89 12.62 -4.11 -21.00
CA GLU A 89 12.80 -4.46 -22.40
C GLU A 89 11.90 -3.60 -23.28
N TRP A 90 12.49 -3.06 -24.34
CA TRP A 90 11.78 -2.30 -25.37
C TRP A 90 10.98 -3.25 -26.27
N ARG A 91 9.81 -2.80 -26.70
CA ARG A 91 8.89 -3.52 -27.59
C ARG A 91 8.38 -2.56 -28.66
N ARG A 92 7.88 -3.12 -29.77
CA ARG A 92 7.20 -2.39 -30.86
C ARG A 92 5.83 -3.02 -31.10
N GLU A 93 4.84 -2.16 -31.32
CA GLU A 93 3.43 -2.56 -31.45
C GLU A 93 3.18 -3.57 -32.58
N GLU A 94 3.92 -3.46 -33.69
CA GLU A 94 3.67 -4.25 -34.90
C GLU A 94 4.20 -5.70 -34.86
N ALA A 95 5.13 -6.04 -33.96
CA ALA A 95 5.83 -7.33 -34.00
C ALA A 95 5.70 -8.17 -32.72
N GLY A 96 5.34 -7.58 -31.57
CA GLY A 96 5.31 -8.28 -30.27
C GLY A 96 6.68 -8.81 -29.78
N GLU A 97 7.73 -8.71 -30.60
CA GLU A 97 9.09 -9.13 -30.29
C GLU A 97 9.78 -8.12 -29.35
N ALA A 98 10.51 -8.66 -28.37
CA ALA A 98 11.36 -7.87 -27.49
C ALA A 98 12.60 -7.39 -28.27
N LEU A 99 12.82 -6.07 -28.30
CA LEU A 99 13.94 -5.41 -28.96
C LEU A 99 15.20 -5.34 -28.07
N GLY A 100 15.10 -5.88 -26.84
CA GLY A 100 16.16 -5.88 -25.84
C GLY A 100 16.10 -4.70 -24.87
N SER A 101 17.01 -4.69 -23.89
CA SER A 101 17.04 -3.71 -22.80
C SER A 101 17.67 -2.36 -23.15
N GLY A 102 18.38 -2.28 -24.28
CA GLY A 102 19.05 -1.08 -24.76
C GLY A 102 18.79 -0.84 -26.23
N LEU A 103 17.86 0.06 -26.54
CA LEU A 103 17.39 0.29 -27.91
C LEU A 103 17.89 1.63 -28.45
N LEU A 104 18.44 1.64 -29.66
CA LEU A 104 18.63 2.87 -30.43
C LEU A 104 17.26 3.36 -30.89
N ILE A 105 16.80 4.46 -30.30
CA ILE A 105 15.48 5.03 -30.60
C ILE A 105 15.52 5.69 -31.98
N ALA A 106 15.03 4.97 -32.98
CA ALA A 106 14.89 5.49 -34.35
C ALA A 106 13.52 6.13 -34.59
N ASP A 107 12.52 5.75 -33.79
CA ASP A 107 11.13 6.21 -33.89
C ASP A 107 10.46 6.18 -32.50
N THR A 108 9.27 6.76 -32.40
CA THR A 108 8.45 6.94 -31.19
C THR A 108 7.39 5.85 -30.98
N ASP A 109 7.28 4.88 -31.88
CA ASP A 109 6.35 3.74 -31.84
C ASP A 109 6.84 2.56 -30.98
N VAL A 110 7.91 2.77 -30.22
CA VAL A 110 8.48 1.79 -29.30
C VAL A 110 8.14 2.14 -27.86
N TYR A 111 8.03 1.13 -27.01
CA TYR A 111 7.69 1.34 -25.60
C TYR A 111 8.26 0.25 -24.71
N CYS A 112 8.46 0.58 -23.43
CA CYS A 112 8.62 -0.41 -22.37
C CYS A 112 7.32 -0.53 -21.60
N GLU A 113 6.88 -1.74 -21.30
CA GLU A 113 5.60 -1.98 -20.59
C GLU A 113 5.81 -2.71 -19.27
N ILE A 114 5.06 -2.29 -18.24
CA ILE A 114 4.93 -3.02 -16.99
C ILE A 114 3.45 -3.14 -16.58
N ARG A 115 3.05 -4.32 -16.08
CA ARG A 115 1.73 -4.54 -15.48
C ARG A 115 1.76 -4.22 -13.99
N LEU A 116 0.95 -3.25 -13.57
CA LEU A 116 0.95 -2.73 -12.20
C LEU A 116 0.06 -3.57 -11.28
N ALA A 117 0.57 -4.69 -10.78
CA ALA A 117 -0.11 -5.54 -9.78
C ALA A 117 0.15 -5.13 -8.32
N ARG A 118 1.27 -4.45 -8.03
CA ARG A 118 1.67 -4.09 -6.66
C ARG A 118 1.41 -2.62 -6.38
N ALA A 119 0.73 -2.33 -5.27
CA ALA A 119 0.59 -0.97 -4.76
C ALA A 119 1.89 -0.50 -4.10
N GLY A 120 2.15 0.81 -4.18
CA GLY A 120 3.36 1.41 -3.63
C GLY A 120 3.82 2.61 -4.44
N SER A 121 4.97 3.16 -4.04
CA SER A 121 5.63 4.27 -4.74
C SER A 121 6.93 3.77 -5.36
N PHE A 122 7.03 3.92 -6.68
CA PHE A 122 8.09 3.36 -7.49
C PHE A 122 8.80 4.48 -8.25
N HIS A 123 10.05 4.22 -8.57
CA HIS A 123 10.94 5.12 -9.29
C HIS A 123 11.35 4.49 -10.60
N TYR A 124 11.52 5.34 -11.61
CA TYR A 124 12.16 4.97 -12.86
C TYR A 124 13.21 6.01 -13.23
N TYR A 125 14.21 5.57 -13.99
CA TYR A 125 15.17 6.44 -14.63
C TYR A 125 15.69 5.79 -15.91
N PHE A 126 16.22 6.61 -16.81
CA PHE A 126 16.89 6.09 -18.00
C PHE A 126 18.26 6.74 -18.21
N VAL A 127 19.12 6.02 -18.91
CA VAL A 127 20.49 6.41 -19.25
C VAL A 127 20.77 6.11 -20.72
N TYR A 128 21.83 6.71 -21.26
CA TYR A 128 22.28 6.44 -22.62
C TYR A 128 23.46 5.47 -22.67
N ASP A 129 23.75 4.92 -23.84
CA ASP A 129 25.04 4.26 -24.13
C ASP A 129 26.12 5.29 -24.50
N SER A 130 26.26 6.36 -23.72
CA SER A 130 27.20 7.47 -24.00
C SER A 130 28.03 7.82 -22.75
N PRO A 131 29.19 8.50 -22.91
CA PRO A 131 30.00 8.97 -21.79
C PRO A 131 29.23 9.89 -20.83
N GLU A 132 28.16 10.55 -21.31
CA GLU A 132 27.29 11.43 -20.54
C GLU A 132 26.54 10.67 -19.44
N SER A 133 26.32 9.36 -19.61
CA SER A 133 25.73 8.51 -18.57
C SER A 133 26.59 8.37 -17.32
N ARG A 134 27.87 8.79 -17.36
CA ARG A 134 28.72 8.88 -16.17
C ARG A 134 28.35 10.04 -15.25
N VAL A 135 27.56 11.00 -15.73
CA VAL A 135 27.16 12.21 -15.00
C VAL A 135 25.85 11.98 -14.23
N GLY A 136 25.05 10.98 -14.61
CA GLY A 136 23.80 10.64 -13.94
C GLY A 136 22.72 10.16 -14.92
N PRO A 137 21.50 9.88 -14.41
CA PRO A 137 20.35 9.59 -15.25
C PRO A 137 20.01 10.78 -16.16
N GLN A 138 19.54 10.49 -17.37
CA GLN A 138 19.20 11.49 -18.39
C GLN A 138 17.72 11.88 -18.36
N GLY A 139 16.99 11.28 -17.43
CA GLY A 139 15.63 11.61 -17.03
C GLY A 139 15.18 10.59 -15.99
N SER A 140 14.26 11.00 -15.13
CA SER A 140 13.76 10.18 -14.03
C SER A 140 12.38 10.64 -13.58
N GLY A 141 11.70 9.81 -12.80
CA GLY A 141 10.43 10.19 -12.22
C GLY A 141 9.89 9.14 -11.26
N TRP A 142 8.81 9.52 -10.58
CA TRP A 142 8.11 8.67 -9.64
C TRP A 142 6.71 8.36 -10.13
N PHE A 143 6.26 7.14 -9.90
CA PHE A 143 4.87 6.77 -10.08
C PHE A 143 4.35 6.04 -8.85
N HIS A 144 3.08 6.26 -8.55
CA HIS A 144 2.39 5.68 -7.42
C HIS A 144 1.28 4.76 -7.91
N VAL A 145 1.26 3.53 -7.42
CA VAL A 145 0.16 2.58 -7.65
C VAL A 145 -0.69 2.55 -6.39
N ALA A 146 -1.92 3.00 -6.52
CA ALA A 146 -2.85 3.12 -5.40
C ALA A 146 -3.23 1.72 -4.84
N PRO A 147 -3.41 1.57 -3.52
CA PRO A 147 -3.92 0.33 -2.94
C PRO A 147 -5.39 0.11 -3.30
N SER A 148 -5.77 -1.16 -3.48
CA SER A 148 -7.17 -1.55 -3.53
C SER A 148 -7.67 -1.72 -2.11
N LEU A 149 -8.72 -0.98 -1.74
CA LEU A 149 -9.39 -1.15 -0.46
C LEU A 149 -10.59 -2.09 -0.63
N ALA A 150 -10.86 -2.88 0.41
CA ALA A 150 -12.05 -3.72 0.45
C ALA A 150 -12.71 -3.66 1.84
N ALA A 151 -14.03 -3.56 1.83
CA ALA A 151 -14.90 -3.46 2.99
C ALA A 151 -15.84 -4.67 2.98
N GLY A 152 -15.60 -5.63 3.89
CA GLY A 152 -16.40 -6.87 3.95
C GLY A 152 -16.40 -7.70 2.65
N GLY A 153 -15.26 -7.75 1.96
CA GLY A 153 -15.08 -8.47 0.69
C GLY A 153 -15.52 -7.70 -0.56
N ALA A 154 -16.17 -6.55 -0.42
CA ALA A 154 -16.53 -5.70 -1.55
C ALA A 154 -15.45 -4.64 -1.81
N PRO A 155 -15.07 -4.38 -3.07
CA PRO A 155 -14.17 -3.29 -3.41
C PRO A 155 -14.70 -1.94 -2.92
N LEU A 156 -13.84 -1.15 -2.26
CA LEU A 156 -14.14 0.19 -1.81
C LEU A 156 -13.30 1.20 -2.62
N PRO A 157 -13.92 2.02 -3.48
CA PRO A 157 -13.21 3.10 -4.14
C PRO A 157 -12.60 4.07 -3.12
N LEU A 158 -11.40 4.58 -3.39
CA LEU A 158 -10.73 5.51 -2.46
C LEU A 158 -11.55 6.77 -2.16
N GLY A 159 -12.31 7.28 -3.14
CA GLY A 159 -13.22 8.41 -2.96
C GLY A 159 -14.48 8.09 -2.14
N GLY A 160 -14.75 6.79 -1.88
CA GLY A 160 -15.87 6.33 -1.07
C GLY A 160 -15.55 6.18 0.41
N VAL A 161 -14.32 6.53 0.85
CA VAL A 161 -13.93 6.41 2.26
C VAL A 161 -14.60 7.48 3.11
N MET A 162 -15.38 7.05 4.09
CA MET A 162 -16.03 7.86 5.12
C MET A 162 -15.41 7.51 6.46
N CYS A 163 -14.45 8.33 6.89
CA CYS A 163 -13.61 8.05 8.05
C CYS A 163 -14.01 8.86 9.30
N GLN A 164 -14.21 8.17 10.42
CA GLN A 164 -14.36 8.79 11.74
C GLN A 164 -13.09 8.58 12.56
N THR A 165 -12.47 9.69 12.99
CA THR A 165 -11.35 9.64 13.93
C THR A 165 -11.87 9.50 15.36
N VAL A 166 -11.25 8.60 16.13
CA VAL A 166 -11.61 8.28 17.51
C VAL A 166 -10.40 8.47 18.42
N LEU A 167 -10.60 9.21 19.51
CA LEU A 167 -9.61 9.35 20.58
C LEU A 167 -9.62 8.09 21.45
N SER A 168 -8.70 7.16 21.18
CA SER A 168 -8.63 5.82 21.81
C SER A 168 -8.62 5.89 23.34
N LYS A 169 -7.91 6.87 23.92
CA LYS A 169 -7.86 7.09 25.38
C LYS A 169 -9.22 7.36 26.06
N CYS A 170 -10.23 7.73 25.27
CA CYS A 170 -11.60 8.00 25.72
C CYS A 170 -12.54 6.78 25.60
N LEU A 171 -12.09 5.66 25.03
CA LEU A 171 -12.93 4.48 24.83
C LEU A 171 -13.08 3.62 26.10
N GLY A 172 -12.15 3.76 27.04
CA GLY A 172 -12.10 2.92 28.26
C GLY A 172 -11.67 1.49 27.96
N PRO A 173 -12.00 0.53 28.85
CA PRO A 173 -11.62 -0.88 28.70
C PRO A 173 -12.01 -1.49 27.35
N LEU A 174 -11.18 -2.38 26.79
CA LEU A 174 -11.43 -3.03 25.50
C LEU A 174 -12.86 -3.62 25.35
N PRO A 175 -13.45 -4.30 26.34
CA PRO A 175 -14.81 -4.85 26.21
C PRO A 175 -15.90 -3.80 25.91
N ARG A 176 -15.66 -2.52 26.21
CA ARG A 176 -16.59 -1.41 25.94
C ARG A 176 -16.53 -0.93 24.49
N TRP A 177 -15.43 -1.18 23.77
CA TRP A 177 -15.18 -0.59 22.46
C TRP A 177 -16.26 -0.91 21.42
N PRO A 178 -16.75 -2.16 21.25
CA PRO A 178 -17.79 -2.46 20.27
C PRO A 178 -19.08 -1.65 20.50
N ARG A 179 -19.43 -1.38 21.76
CA ARG A 179 -20.59 -0.54 22.10
C ARG A 179 -20.32 0.93 21.81
N ALA A 180 -19.14 1.43 22.17
CA ALA A 180 -18.79 2.83 21.97
C ALA A 180 -18.67 3.20 20.48
N LEU A 181 -18.13 2.29 19.66
CA LEU A 181 -17.87 2.51 18.24
C LEU A 181 -19.10 2.22 17.36
N ARG A 182 -20.10 1.49 17.88
CA ARG A 182 -21.33 1.14 17.15
C ARG A 182 -22.03 2.36 16.55
N VAL A 183 -22.04 3.49 17.25
CA VAL A 183 -22.68 4.73 16.78
C VAL A 183 -22.07 5.20 15.46
N ALA A 184 -20.75 5.09 15.29
CA ALA A 184 -20.09 5.48 14.06
C ALA A 184 -20.46 4.53 12.90
N HIS A 185 -20.53 3.23 13.16
CA HIS A 185 -21.01 2.27 12.17
C HIS A 185 -22.46 2.55 11.75
N GLU A 186 -23.36 2.75 12.72
CA GLU A 186 -24.78 3.04 12.46
C GLU A 186 -24.99 4.39 11.78
N ALA A 187 -24.06 5.34 11.93
CA ALA A 187 -24.04 6.60 11.22
C ALA A 187 -23.50 6.50 9.77
N GLY A 188 -23.05 5.33 9.33
CA GLY A 188 -22.60 5.07 7.96
C GLY A 188 -21.12 5.32 7.69
N PHE A 189 -20.28 5.47 8.73
CA PHE A 189 -18.83 5.49 8.54
C PHE A 189 -18.31 4.10 8.17
N ASN A 190 -17.54 4.00 7.09
CA ASN A 190 -16.95 2.76 6.62
C ASN A 190 -15.46 2.61 6.99
N MET A 191 -14.89 3.62 7.64
CA MET A 191 -13.54 3.56 8.21
C MET A 191 -13.50 4.17 9.62
N LEU A 192 -12.82 3.49 10.54
CA LEU A 192 -12.51 3.99 11.88
C LEU A 192 -11.00 4.22 12.00
N HIS A 193 -10.63 5.46 12.30
CA HIS A 193 -9.25 5.87 12.53
C HIS A 193 -8.99 6.08 14.02
N PHE A 194 -8.10 5.30 14.60
CA PHE A 194 -7.73 5.39 16.01
C PHE A 194 -6.49 6.26 16.20
N THR A 195 -6.54 7.16 17.19
CA THR A 195 -5.29 7.67 17.77
C THR A 195 -4.49 6.53 18.40
N PRO A 196 -3.18 6.71 18.67
CA PRO A 196 -2.36 5.64 19.25
C PRO A 196 -3.02 4.96 20.45
N VAL A 197 -2.97 3.63 20.44
CA VAL A 197 -3.52 2.73 21.48
C VAL A 197 -2.43 2.23 22.42
N GLN A 198 -1.19 2.64 22.18
CA GLN A 198 -0.03 2.26 22.96
C GLN A 198 -0.01 2.98 24.31
N GLU A 199 0.78 2.46 25.25
CA GLU A 199 0.98 3.04 26.56
C GLU A 199 1.45 4.50 26.47
N LEU A 200 0.69 5.40 27.10
CA LEU A 200 0.95 6.83 27.04
C LEU A 200 2.02 7.27 28.05
N GLY A 201 2.76 8.32 27.69
CA GLY A 201 3.76 8.99 28.53
C GLY A 201 3.16 9.94 29.55
N ALA A 202 4.03 10.58 30.33
CA ALA A 202 3.66 11.40 31.50
C ALA A 202 2.69 12.55 31.19
N SER A 203 2.68 13.08 29.97
CA SER A 203 1.76 14.15 29.56
C SER A 203 0.31 13.67 29.34
N ASN A 204 0.10 12.34 29.25
CA ASN A 204 -1.19 11.73 28.90
C ASN A 204 -1.76 12.23 27.56
N SER A 205 -0.89 12.75 26.69
CA SER A 205 -1.20 13.07 25.30
C SER A 205 -1.23 11.78 24.50
N GLY A 206 -2.21 11.63 23.59
CA GLY A 206 -2.30 10.46 22.70
C GLY A 206 -1.12 10.32 21.73
N TYR A 207 -0.24 11.32 21.66
CA TYR A 207 0.97 11.33 20.83
C TYR A 207 2.27 11.30 21.65
N SER A 208 2.17 11.15 22.97
CA SER A 208 3.32 10.93 23.85
C SER A 208 3.30 9.45 24.22
N ILE A 209 4.11 8.63 23.56
CA ILE A 209 4.09 7.17 23.75
C ILE A 209 5.24 6.78 24.68
N ALA A 210 4.93 6.10 25.79
CA ALA A 210 5.92 5.56 26.71
C ALA A 210 6.49 4.23 26.20
N ASN A 211 5.63 3.35 25.69
CA ASN A 211 6.02 2.02 25.22
C ASN A 211 5.21 1.64 23.97
N GLN A 212 5.89 1.54 22.81
CA GLN A 212 5.20 1.22 21.55
C GLN A 212 4.72 -0.25 21.47
N LEU A 213 5.28 -1.13 22.30
CA LEU A 213 5.02 -2.57 22.28
C LEU A 213 3.99 -3.01 23.32
N ARG A 214 3.33 -2.06 24.00
CA ARG A 214 2.31 -2.34 25.01
C ARG A 214 1.09 -1.48 24.77
N LEU A 215 -0.09 -2.07 24.95
CA LEU A 215 -1.34 -1.31 25.01
C LEU A 215 -1.40 -0.44 26.26
N ASP A 216 -2.13 0.66 26.19
CA ASP A 216 -2.37 1.49 27.37
C ASP A 216 -3.11 0.69 28.47
N PRO A 217 -2.61 0.67 29.72
CA PRO A 217 -3.23 -0.07 30.82
C PRO A 217 -4.68 0.32 31.11
N ARG A 218 -5.14 1.50 30.66
CA ARG A 218 -6.55 1.92 30.77
C ARG A 218 -7.50 1.01 29.98
N TYR A 219 -6.98 0.21 29.06
CA TYR A 219 -7.77 -0.73 28.27
C TYR A 219 -7.96 -2.08 28.96
N ASN A 220 -7.27 -2.32 30.09
CA ASN A 220 -7.41 -3.53 30.90
C ASN A 220 -8.85 -3.73 31.37
N ASP A 221 -9.25 -4.99 31.49
CA ASP A 221 -10.58 -5.33 31.98
C ASP A 221 -10.63 -5.16 33.50
N VAL A 222 -11.46 -4.20 33.93
CA VAL A 222 -11.66 -3.85 35.34
C VAL A 222 -12.23 -5.02 36.14
N ASN A 223 -13.00 -5.91 35.52
CA ASN A 223 -13.69 -6.99 36.23
C ASN A 223 -12.81 -8.23 36.43
N SER A 224 -11.97 -8.56 35.44
CA SER A 224 -11.08 -9.73 35.50
C SER A 224 -9.67 -9.38 35.99
N GLY A 225 -9.29 -8.10 36.00
CA GLY A 225 -7.92 -7.66 36.34
C GLY A 225 -6.88 -8.05 35.29
N ARG A 226 -7.32 -8.60 34.16
CA ARG A 226 -6.46 -9.06 33.07
C ARG A 226 -5.94 -7.87 32.26
N GLU A 227 -4.65 -7.89 31.95
CA GLU A 227 -4.04 -6.91 31.05
C GLU A 227 -4.52 -7.09 29.60
N ALA A 228 -4.81 -5.98 28.94
CA ALA A 228 -5.18 -5.96 27.54
C ALA A 228 -3.95 -6.23 26.66
N THR A 229 -4.11 -7.13 25.68
CA THR A 229 -3.05 -7.47 24.72
C THR A 229 -3.42 -7.04 23.30
N PHE A 230 -2.43 -6.91 22.41
CA PHE A 230 -2.70 -6.66 20.99
C PHE A 230 -3.57 -7.76 20.35
N ALA A 231 -3.47 -9.01 20.82
CA ALA A 231 -4.36 -10.09 20.38
C ALA A 231 -5.82 -9.84 20.79
N ASP A 232 -6.06 -9.28 21.97
CA ASP A 232 -7.42 -8.91 22.39
C ASP A 232 -8.00 -7.79 21.52
N LEU A 233 -7.17 -6.80 21.17
CA LEU A 233 -7.53 -5.72 20.25
C LEU A 233 -7.79 -6.24 18.83
N GLU A 234 -6.92 -7.10 18.31
CA GLU A 234 -7.05 -7.75 17.01
C GLU A 234 -8.37 -8.53 16.93
N ASN A 235 -8.73 -9.32 17.94
CA ASN A 235 -10.00 -10.03 17.99
C ASN A 235 -11.22 -9.09 17.93
N ILE A 236 -11.15 -7.94 18.62
CA ILE A 236 -12.22 -6.94 18.60
C ILE A 236 -12.32 -6.29 17.21
N VAL A 237 -11.19 -5.89 16.63
CA VAL A 237 -11.13 -5.26 15.31
C VAL A 237 -11.58 -6.24 14.23
N ALA A 238 -11.10 -7.49 14.24
CA ALA A 238 -11.51 -8.54 13.31
C ALA A 238 -13.01 -8.83 13.40
N LYS A 239 -13.58 -8.88 14.61
CA LYS A 239 -15.02 -9.03 14.79
C LYS A 239 -15.79 -7.86 14.19
N MET A 240 -15.41 -6.62 14.52
CA MET A 240 -16.07 -5.44 13.95
C MET A 240 -15.89 -5.38 12.43
N ARG A 241 -14.74 -5.77 11.90
CA ARG A 241 -14.47 -5.85 10.47
C ARG A 241 -15.40 -6.83 9.76
N ASN A 242 -15.61 -8.01 10.34
CA ASN A 242 -16.52 -9.01 9.78
C ASN A 242 -17.99 -8.60 9.92
N ASP A 243 -18.38 -8.08 11.09
CA ASP A 243 -19.77 -7.73 11.38
C ASP A 243 -20.21 -6.44 10.67
N TRP A 244 -19.33 -5.43 10.60
CA TRP A 244 -19.63 -4.07 10.13
C TRP A 244 -19.11 -3.80 8.73
N LYS A 245 -18.30 -4.71 8.18
CA LYS A 245 -17.62 -4.54 6.89
C LYS A 245 -16.77 -3.27 6.82
N GLY A 246 -16.31 -2.75 7.96
CA GLY A 246 -15.53 -1.51 8.06
C GLY A 246 -14.02 -1.73 7.92
N ILE A 247 -13.30 -0.65 7.62
CA ILE A 247 -11.83 -0.60 7.61
C ILE A 247 -11.35 0.05 8.91
N PHE A 248 -10.25 -0.44 9.47
CA PHE A 248 -9.67 0.09 10.69
C PHE A 248 -8.24 0.53 10.42
N MET A 249 -7.90 1.71 10.93
CA MET A 249 -6.58 2.31 10.76
C MET A 249 -6.15 2.91 12.08
N MET A 250 -4.86 2.89 12.36
CA MET A 250 -4.31 3.51 13.55
C MET A 250 -3.14 4.43 13.18
N ASN A 251 -3.07 5.57 13.88
CA ASN A 251 -1.88 6.41 13.85
C ASN A 251 -0.64 5.63 14.29
N PHE A 252 0.41 5.74 13.50
CA PHE A 252 1.74 5.25 13.86
C PHE A 252 2.64 6.44 14.19
N PHE A 253 3.41 6.34 15.28
CA PHE A 253 4.27 7.43 15.73
C PHE A 253 5.73 6.97 15.85
N PHE A 254 6.60 7.54 15.03
CA PHE A 254 8.05 7.39 15.16
C PHE A 254 8.59 8.38 16.20
N GLN A 255 8.51 8.04 17.47
CA GLN A 255 9.27 8.75 18.51
C GLN A 255 10.62 8.04 18.73
N LYS A 256 11.71 8.82 18.81
CA LYS A 256 12.90 8.35 19.53
C LYS A 256 12.45 8.07 20.97
N PRO A 257 12.65 6.87 21.52
CA PRO A 257 12.32 6.62 22.91
C PRO A 257 13.09 7.63 23.78
N PRO A 258 12.51 8.14 24.88
CA PRO A 258 13.27 8.94 25.82
C PRO A 258 14.51 8.14 26.25
N HIS A 259 15.65 8.82 26.37
CA HIS A 259 17.01 8.27 26.49
C HIS A 259 17.26 7.20 27.57
N ASN A 260 16.26 6.80 28.36
CA ASN A 260 16.46 6.10 29.63
C ASN A 260 15.75 4.75 29.82
N GLN A 261 15.07 4.16 28.82
CA GLN A 261 14.32 2.91 29.05
C GLN A 261 14.65 1.72 28.15
N TYR A 262 15.30 1.90 26.99
CA TYR A 262 15.58 0.77 26.07
C TYR A 262 17.07 0.50 25.84
N VAL A 263 17.98 1.25 26.46
CA VAL A 263 19.43 1.08 26.25
C VAL A 263 20.03 -0.03 27.12
N SER A 264 19.32 -0.55 28.13
CA SER A 264 19.94 -1.44 29.13
C SER A 264 19.71 -2.95 28.94
N SER A 265 18.90 -3.42 27.99
CA SER A 265 18.54 -4.86 27.98
C SER A 265 18.20 -5.55 26.65
N SER A 266 18.49 -4.97 25.47
CA SER A 266 18.40 -5.75 24.23
C SER A 266 19.40 -5.28 23.17
N PRO A 267 20.26 -6.16 22.63
CA PRO A 267 21.07 -5.87 21.45
C PRO A 267 20.24 -5.90 20.15
N GLU A 268 18.99 -6.37 20.18
CA GLU A 268 18.07 -6.34 19.04
C GLU A 268 17.07 -5.17 19.18
N ASP A 269 16.99 -4.33 18.14
CA ASP A 269 16.12 -3.15 18.09
C ASP A 269 14.64 -3.58 18.15
N PRO A 270 13.87 -3.23 19.20
CA PRO A 270 12.45 -3.56 19.29
C PRO A 270 11.58 -3.04 18.12
N LYS A 271 12.10 -2.12 17.30
CA LYS A 271 11.46 -1.72 16.03
C LYS A 271 11.34 -2.87 15.04
N LEU A 272 12.30 -3.80 15.00
CA LEU A 272 12.26 -4.97 14.11
C LEU A 272 11.10 -5.89 14.46
N ARG A 273 10.85 -6.10 15.76
CA ARG A 273 9.76 -6.96 16.26
C ARG A 273 8.36 -6.39 15.98
N LEU A 274 8.20 -5.07 16.03
CA LEU A 274 6.92 -4.42 15.72
C LEU A 274 6.65 -4.40 14.20
N LEU A 275 7.70 -4.22 13.38
CA LEU A 275 7.61 -4.37 11.93
C LEU A 275 7.24 -5.80 11.55
N GLU A 276 7.82 -6.83 12.19
CA GLU A 276 7.44 -8.23 11.99
C GLU A 276 5.98 -8.52 12.36
N ILE A 277 5.46 -7.94 13.45
CA ILE A 277 4.04 -8.10 13.84
C ILE A 277 3.12 -7.40 12.83
N ILE A 278 3.48 -6.21 12.37
CA ILE A 278 2.73 -5.46 11.34
C ILE A 278 2.75 -6.20 9.99
N GLU A 279 3.90 -6.76 9.60
CA GLU A 279 4.05 -7.55 8.37
C GLU A 279 3.24 -8.85 8.46
N LYS A 280 3.14 -9.45 9.66
CA LYS A 280 2.35 -10.66 9.90
C LYS A 280 0.83 -10.39 9.91
N ALA A 281 0.38 -9.27 10.47
CA ALA A 281 -1.02 -8.84 10.39
C ALA A 281 -1.41 -8.38 8.96
N GLY A 282 -0.47 -7.81 8.20
CA GLY A 282 -0.64 -7.47 6.79
C GLY A 282 -0.79 -8.70 5.87
N LYS A 283 -0.14 -9.82 6.21
CA LYS A 283 -0.24 -11.09 5.45
C LYS A 283 -1.65 -11.68 5.44
N ASP A 284 -2.43 -11.46 6.50
CA ASP A 284 -3.81 -11.95 6.59
C ASP A 284 -4.79 -11.06 5.80
N ASN A 285 -4.32 -9.92 5.28
CA ASN A 285 -5.11 -8.99 4.49
C ASN A 285 -4.76 -8.98 2.99
N GLU A 286 -3.55 -9.42 2.63
CA GLU A 286 -3.17 -9.97 1.33
C GLU A 286 -1.65 -10.27 1.37
N LYS A 287 -1.19 -11.19 0.52
CA LYS A 287 0.21 -11.35 0.12
C LYS A 287 0.80 -10.08 -0.58
N ALA A 288 0.57 -8.87 -0.10
CA ALA A 288 1.02 -7.64 -0.74
C ALA A 288 1.13 -6.48 0.25
N SER A 289 2.36 -6.06 0.58
CA SER A 289 2.76 -4.65 0.80
C SER A 289 4.06 -4.55 1.63
N ASN A 290 5.23 -4.72 0.99
CA ASN A 290 6.48 -4.12 1.49
C ASN A 290 6.71 -2.81 0.72
N SER A 291 6.17 -1.71 1.26
CA SER A 291 6.70 -0.37 1.08
C SER A 291 6.33 0.47 2.30
N ILE A 292 7.37 0.88 3.03
CA ILE A 292 7.34 1.76 4.21
C ILE A 292 6.50 3.02 3.91
N GLU A 293 5.71 3.44 4.92
CA GLU A 293 4.78 4.58 4.96
C GLU A 293 3.34 4.37 4.46
N THR A 294 2.74 3.21 4.75
CA THR A 294 1.27 3.11 4.84
C THR A 294 0.88 2.73 6.26
N CYS A 295 0.04 3.56 6.89
CA CYS A 295 -0.47 3.36 8.23
C CYS A 295 -1.02 1.95 8.43
N ALA A 296 -0.72 1.37 9.58
CA ALA A 296 -1.22 0.06 9.97
C ALA A 296 -2.74 0.00 9.80
N VAL A 297 -3.16 -0.78 8.81
CA VAL A 297 -4.50 -1.35 8.75
C VAL A 297 -4.46 -2.51 9.73
N LEU A 298 -5.13 -2.36 10.87
CA LEU A 298 -5.36 -3.45 11.83
C LEU A 298 -6.59 -4.26 11.39
#